data_AF-G0VE10-F1
#
_entry.id   AF-G0VE10-F1
#
_cell.length_a   1.000
_cell.length_b   1.000
_cell.length_c   1.000
_cell.angle_alpha   90.00
_cell.angle_beta   90.00
_cell.angle_gamma   90.00
#
_symmetry.space_group_name_H-M   'P 1'
#
loop_
_entity.id
_entity.type
_entity.pdbx_description
1 polymer ?
#
loop_
_entity_poly.entity_id
_entity_poly.type
_entity_poly.pdbx_seq_one_letter_code
_entity_poly.pdbx_strand_id
1 'polypeptide(L)'
;MLHYKKTLQRISTTTNPMPLSATLRKAGVTYAQYLCVASRTLRASLKTELQTPVVMARSNTDAYYTKYEKGSPIADPAPLQTSRD
;
A
#
# COMPACT_ATOMS: atom_id res chain seq x y z
N MET A 1 -11.18 -5.56 -49.84
CA MET A 1 -11.59 -4.71 -48.70
C MET A 1 -11.76 -5.60 -47.46
N LEU A 2 -10.65 -5.93 -46.79
CA LEU A 2 -10.61 -6.92 -45.71
C LEU A 2 -11.19 -6.36 -44.40
N HIS A 3 -12.25 -6.99 -43.90
CA HIS A 3 -12.81 -6.71 -42.57
C HIS A 3 -12.08 -7.53 -41.50
N TYR A 4 -11.15 -6.90 -40.79
CA TYR A 4 -10.50 -7.49 -39.62
C TYR A 4 -11.29 -7.11 -38.36
N LYS A 5 -12.20 -7.98 -37.92
CA LYS A 5 -12.82 -7.86 -36.58
C LYS A 5 -11.84 -8.45 -35.56
N LYS A 6 -11.18 -7.57 -34.81
CA LYS A 6 -10.30 -7.95 -33.69
C LYS A 6 -11.16 -8.34 -32.48
N THR A 7 -11.39 -9.63 -32.32
CA THR A 7 -12.05 -10.22 -31.16
C THR A 7 -11.12 -10.11 -29.95
N LEU A 8 -11.31 -9.08 -29.12
CA LEU A 8 -10.63 -9.00 -27.83
C LEU A 8 -11.35 -9.91 -26.84
N GLN A 9 -10.82 -11.11 -26.66
CA GLN A 9 -11.18 -12.00 -25.56
C GLN A 9 -10.85 -11.30 -24.24
N ARG A 10 -11.91 -10.98 -23.49
CA ARG A 10 -11.85 -10.42 -22.14
C ARG A 10 -11.20 -11.45 -21.23
N ILE A 11 -9.94 -11.21 -20.84
CA ILE A 11 -9.24 -12.03 -19.86
C ILE A 11 -10.00 -11.90 -18.53
N SER A 12 -10.70 -12.97 -18.15
CA SER A 12 -11.28 -13.16 -16.83
C SER A 12 -10.18 -13.51 -15.84
N THR A 13 -9.53 -12.51 -15.24
CA THR A 13 -8.70 -12.76 -14.06
C THR A 13 -9.61 -12.97 -12.86
N THR A 14 -9.91 -14.24 -12.58
CA THR A 14 -10.40 -14.69 -11.28
C THR A 14 -9.30 -14.51 -10.25
N THR A 15 -9.23 -13.33 -9.67
CA THR A 15 -8.74 -13.15 -8.31
C THR A 15 -9.89 -12.53 -7.58
N ASN A 16 -10.73 -13.33 -6.91
CA ASN A 16 -11.61 -12.76 -5.89
C ASN A 16 -10.67 -12.13 -4.84
N PRO A 17 -10.56 -10.79 -4.74
CA PRO A 17 -9.90 -10.25 -3.58
C PRO A 17 -10.83 -10.63 -2.42
N MET A 18 -10.32 -11.46 -1.50
CA MET A 18 -10.96 -11.73 -0.22
C MET A 18 -11.61 -10.43 0.27
N PRO A 19 -12.91 -10.43 0.62
CA PRO A 19 -13.59 -9.20 0.95
C PRO A 19 -12.98 -8.65 2.24
N LEU A 20 -12.03 -7.72 2.09
CA LEU A 20 -11.78 -6.70 3.10
C LEU A 20 -13.15 -6.12 3.45
N SER A 21 -13.45 -5.92 4.73
CA SER A 21 -14.71 -5.32 5.13
C SER A 21 -14.95 -4.07 4.28
N ALA A 22 -16.10 -4.01 3.61
CA ALA A 22 -16.40 -3.00 2.59
C ALA A 22 -16.19 -1.56 3.12
N THR A 23 -16.23 -1.40 4.45
CA THR A 23 -16.01 -0.17 5.20
C THR A 23 -14.63 0.45 4.98
N LEU A 24 -13.53 -0.32 5.03
CA LEU A 24 -12.19 0.27 4.94
C LEU A 24 -11.82 0.70 3.52
N ARG A 25 -12.30 -0.05 2.52
CA ARG A 25 -12.17 0.35 1.12
C ARG A 25 -12.97 1.62 0.83
N LYS A 26 -14.17 1.76 1.42
CA LYS A 26 -14.98 2.99 1.35
C LYS A 26 -14.29 4.19 2.00
N ALA A 27 -13.49 3.97 3.04
CA ALA A 27 -12.68 5.00 3.69
C ALA A 27 -11.41 5.39 2.90
N GLY A 28 -11.20 4.87 1.69
CA GLY A 28 -10.03 5.17 0.87
C GLY A 28 -8.75 4.44 1.29
N VAL A 29 -8.84 3.48 2.23
CA VAL A 29 -7.70 2.66 2.65
C VAL A 29 -7.45 1.59 1.60
N THR A 30 -6.25 1.61 1.02
CA THR A 30 -5.80 0.56 0.11
C THR A 30 -5.56 -0.74 0.88
N TYR A 31 -5.64 -1.86 0.18
CA TYR A 31 -5.38 -3.18 0.79
C TYR A 31 -3.98 -3.27 1.43
N ALA A 32 -2.97 -2.70 0.77
CA ALA A 32 -1.61 -2.66 1.29
C ALA A 32 -1.51 -1.85 2.59
N GLN A 33 -2.19 -0.71 2.67
CA GLN A 33 -2.23 0.10 3.90
C GLN A 33 -2.92 -0.65 5.04
N TYR A 34 -4.03 -1.36 4.77
CA TYR A 34 -4.70 -2.18 5.77
C TYR A 34 -3.78 -3.26 6.35
N LEU A 35 -3.10 -4.03 5.47
CA LEU A 35 -2.13 -5.05 5.91
C LEU A 35 -0.95 -4.43 6.65
N CYS A 36 -0.49 -3.25 6.26
CA CYS A 36 0.57 -2.53 6.94
C CYS A 36 0.17 -2.23 8.40
N VAL A 37 -1.02 -1.66 8.62
CA VAL A 37 -1.56 -1.37 9.96
C VAL A 37 -1.73 -2.65 10.78
N ALA A 38 -2.36 -3.68 10.21
CA ALA A 38 -2.53 -4.97 10.89
C ALA A 38 -1.19 -5.62 11.26
N SER A 39 -0.17 -5.51 10.41
CA SER A 39 1.16 -6.05 10.72
C SER A 39 1.86 -5.30 11.85
N ARG A 40 1.64 -3.99 11.96
CA ARG A 40 2.18 -3.16 13.05
C ARG A 40 1.56 -3.53 14.38
N THR A 41 0.24 -3.64 14.42
CA THR A 41 -0.48 -4.04 15.65
C THR A 41 -0.09 -5.44 16.10
N LEU A 42 0.06 -6.38 15.17
CA LEU A 42 0.55 -7.73 15.51
C LEU A 42 1.95 -7.70 16.13
N ARG A 43 2.90 -6.93 15.57
CA ARG A 43 4.25 -6.81 16.14
C ARG A 43 4.25 -6.19 17.54
N ALA A 44 3.43 -5.15 17.76
CA ALA A 44 3.29 -4.50 19.05
C ALA A 44 2.60 -5.39 20.11
N SER A 45 1.79 -6.36 19.67
CA SER A 45 1.11 -7.32 20.56
C SER A 45 1.97 -8.52 20.97
N LEU A 46 3.17 -8.67 20.42
CA LEU A 46 4.09 -9.76 20.80
C LEU A 46 4.54 -9.61 22.26
N LYS A 47 4.88 -10.73 22.90
CA LYS A 47 5.58 -10.72 24.19
C LYS A 47 6.86 -9.89 24.06
N THR A 48 7.22 -9.14 25.10
CA THR A 48 8.37 -8.23 25.10
C THR A 48 9.69 -8.92 24.74
N GLU A 49 9.87 -10.16 25.19
CA GLU A 49 11.03 -11.01 24.87
C GLU A 49 11.19 -11.28 23.35
N LEU A 50 10.09 -11.23 22.60
CA LEU A 50 10.05 -11.48 21.16
C LEU A 50 10.00 -10.18 20.33
N GLN A 51 9.86 -9.02 20.98
CA GLN A 51 9.92 -7.70 20.36
C GLN A 51 11.37 -7.27 20.11
N THR A 52 12.10 -8.11 19.37
CA THR A 52 13.50 -7.82 19.04
C THR A 52 13.60 -6.51 18.24
N PRO A 53 14.73 -5.77 18.34
CA PRO A 53 14.94 -4.54 17.58
C PRO A 53 14.74 -4.71 16.07
N VAL A 54 15.10 -5.88 15.54
CA VAL A 54 14.90 -6.23 14.12
C VAL A 54 13.42 -6.31 13.74
N VAL A 55 12.57 -6.85 14.61
CA VAL A 55 11.12 -6.93 14.38
C VAL A 55 10.49 -5.53 14.48
N MET A 56 10.90 -4.74 15.46
CA MET A 56 10.37 -3.39 15.66
C MET A 56 10.78 -2.43 14.55
N ALA A 57 12.03 -2.51 14.09
CA ALA A 57 12.55 -1.67 13.00
C ALA A 57 11.80 -1.86 11.67
N ARG A 58 11.19 -3.03 11.41
CA ARG A 58 10.39 -3.29 10.20
C ARG A 58 9.13 -2.43 10.09
N SER A 59 8.69 -1.84 11.18
CA SER A 59 7.54 -0.92 11.19
C SER A 59 7.94 0.52 10.87
N ASN A 60 9.24 0.83 10.89
CA ASN A 60 9.81 2.16 10.66
C ASN A 60 10.24 2.33 9.20
N THR A 61 10.03 3.50 8.64
CA THR A 61 10.44 3.82 7.26
C THR A 61 10.79 5.30 7.17
N ASP A 62 12.05 5.59 6.87
CA ASP A 62 12.57 6.94 6.69
C ASP A 62 12.71 7.25 5.20
N ALA A 63 11.59 7.19 4.49
CA ALA A 63 11.54 7.47 3.06
C ALA A 63 10.82 8.80 2.82
N TYR A 64 11.27 9.55 1.81
CA TYR A 64 10.68 10.80 1.36
C TYR A 64 10.30 10.70 -0.11
N TYR A 65 9.26 11.41 -0.51
CA TYR A 65 8.82 11.51 -1.90
C TYR A 65 8.76 12.97 -2.33
N THR A 66 9.03 13.21 -3.61
CA THR A 66 9.01 14.55 -4.20
C THR A 66 8.12 14.50 -5.44
N LYS A 67 7.19 15.45 -5.54
CA LYS A 67 6.33 15.58 -6.72
C LYS A 67 7.05 16.42 -7.75
N TYR A 68 7.08 15.96 -9.00
CA TYR A 68 7.66 16.65 -10.13
C TYR A 68 6.57 17.01 -11.15
N GLU A 69 6.69 18.20 -11.72
CA GLU A 69 5.86 18.63 -12.86
C GLU A 69 6.76 19.34 -13.88
N LYS A 70 6.56 19.04 -15.18
CA LYS A 70 7.34 19.63 -16.29
C LYS A 70 8.86 19.55 -16.11
N GLY A 71 9.35 18.52 -15.41
CA GLY A 71 10.78 18.28 -15.19
C GLY A 71 11.38 19.03 -13.99
N SER A 72 10.60 19.81 -13.24
CA SER A 72 11.04 20.48 -12.01
C SER A 72 10.28 19.94 -10.79
N PRO A 73 10.90 19.85 -9.60
CA PRO A 73 10.18 19.59 -8.37
C PRO A 73 9.17 20.72 -8.10
N ILE A 74 7.96 20.33 -7.66
CA ILE A 74 6.86 21.25 -7.35
C ILE A 74 7.01 21.83 -5.94
N ALA A 75 7.56 21.02 -5.03
CA ALA A 75 7.70 21.34 -3.62
C ALA A 75 8.84 20.52 -3.00
N ASP A 76 9.19 20.86 -1.76
CA ASP A 76 10.16 20.14 -0.97
C ASP A 76 9.75 18.67 -0.74
N PRO A 77 10.71 17.75 -0.56
CA PRO A 77 10.44 16.35 -0.29
C PRO A 77 9.56 16.17 0.96
N ALA A 78 8.43 15.48 0.81
CA ALA A 78 7.53 15.14 1.90
C ALA A 78 7.82 13.71 2.40
N PRO A 79 7.70 13.43 3.70
CA PRO A 79 7.87 12.06 4.20
C PRO A 79 6.79 11.12 3.64
N LEU A 80 7.18 9.89 3.32
CA LEU A 80 6.30 8.85 2.78
C LEU A 80 5.24 8.39 3.78
N GLN A 81 5.55 8.48 5.08
CA GLN A 81 4.60 8.27 6.17
C GLN A 81 4.50 9.51 7.03
N THR A 82 3.26 9.96 7.27
CA THR A 82 2.97 11.24 7.93
C THR A 82 2.74 11.14 9.44
N SER A 83 2.73 9.96 10.05
CA SER A 83 2.58 9.82 11.51
C SER A 83 3.48 8.72 12.09
N ARG A 84 4.29 9.10 13.09
CA ARG A 84 5.08 8.24 13.99
C ARG A 84 4.35 8.14 15.35
N ASP A 85 3.08 7.78 15.32
CA ASP A 85 2.27 7.54 16.51
C ASP A 85 1.86 6.07 16.58
#